data_AF-A0A7S3ID70-F1
#
_entry.id   AF-A0A7S3ID70-F1
#
_cell.length_a   1.000
_cell.length_b   1.000
_cell.length_c   1.000
_cell.angle_alpha   90.00
_cell.angle_beta   90.00
_cell.angle_gamma   90.00
#
_symmetry.space_group_name_H-M   'P 1'
#
loop_
_entity.id
_entity.type
_entity.pdbx_description
1 polymer ?
#
loop_
_entity_poly.entity_id
_entity_poly.type
_entity_poly.pdbx_seq_one_letter_code
_entity_poly.pdbx_strand_id
1 'polypeptide(L)'
;MLKGFPCKVVDYSTSKAGKHGHAKATILGKDIFTGKSHEDFCPTSHNIDIPFVKKAEYLITDIDGDQLNLMDDDCEAKDDLNFPSECDDDLQLTKEVRDRWADESHGDLFINVLMAMGRDKIIGWREKQ
;
A
#
# COMPACT_ATOMS: atom_id res chain seq x y z
N MET A 1 2.87 -11.00 8.08
CA MET A 1 2.54 -11.59 6.77
C MET A 1 1.43 -12.58 7.00
N LEU A 2 0.34 -12.50 6.23
CA LEU A 2 -0.74 -13.47 6.34
C LEU A 2 -0.80 -14.23 5.01
N LYS A 3 -0.56 -15.55 5.04
CA LYS A 3 -0.51 -16.39 3.83
C LYS A 3 0.36 -15.83 2.68
N GLY A 4 1.48 -15.20 3.01
CA GLY A 4 2.39 -14.62 2.02
C GLY A 4 2.00 -13.23 1.51
N PHE A 5 0.91 -12.62 2.02
CA PHE A 5 0.51 -11.26 1.68
C PHE A 5 0.90 -10.25 2.78
N PRO A 6 1.38 -9.05 2.40
CA PRO A 6 1.65 -7.97 3.34
C PRO A 6 0.33 -7.38 3.80
N CYS A 7 -0.07 -7.71 5.02
CA CYS A 7 -1.37 -7.31 5.57
C CYS A 7 -1.22 -6.40 6.78
N LYS A 8 -2.09 -5.40 6.89
CA LYS A 8 -2.37 -4.69 8.13
C LYS A 8 -3.33 -5.53 8.96
N VAL A 9 -2.96 -5.88 10.19
CA VAL A 9 -3.83 -6.61 11.12
C VAL A 9 -5.03 -5.74 11.48
N VAL A 10 -6.24 -6.28 11.31
CA VAL A 10 -7.50 -5.62 11.63
C VAL A 10 -8.23 -6.29 12.79
N ASP A 11 -7.99 -7.59 13.02
CA ASP A 11 -8.51 -8.30 14.18
C ASP A 11 -7.56 -9.41 14.63
N TYR A 12 -7.59 -9.72 15.92
CA TYR A 12 -6.78 -10.75 16.55
C TYR A 12 -7.58 -11.44 17.65
N SER A 13 -7.69 -12.76 17.58
CA SER A 13 -8.27 -13.56 18.65
C SER A 13 -7.39 -14.74 19.02
N THR A 14 -7.49 -15.20 20.26
CA THR A 14 -6.78 -16.39 20.75
C THR A 14 -7.79 -17.38 21.29
N SER A 15 -7.76 -18.59 20.77
CA SER A 15 -8.54 -19.70 21.31
C SER A 15 -7.76 -20.40 22.41
N LYS A 16 -8.44 -20.63 23.56
CA LYS A 16 -7.88 -21.41 24.66
C LYS A 16 -7.65 -22.83 24.20
N ALA A 17 -6.51 -23.37 24.58
CA ALA A 17 -6.23 -24.76 24.32
C ALA A 17 -7.00 -25.67 25.28
N GLY A 18 -7.29 -26.90 24.85
CA GLY A 18 -7.75 -27.95 25.76
C GLY A 18 -6.68 -28.33 26.79
N LYS A 19 -6.97 -29.33 27.63
CA LYS A 19 -6.14 -29.75 28.78
C LYS A 19 -4.62 -29.88 28.52
N HIS A 20 -4.21 -30.24 27.31
CA HIS A 20 -2.80 -30.40 26.91
C HIS A 20 -2.46 -29.66 25.60
N GLY A 21 -3.32 -28.76 25.14
CA GLY A 21 -3.12 -28.10 23.84
C GLY A 21 -2.25 -26.85 23.94
N HIS A 22 -1.80 -26.37 22.78
CA HIS A 22 -1.26 -25.03 22.61
C HIS A 22 -2.37 -24.06 22.22
N ALA A 23 -2.29 -22.82 22.73
CA ALA A 23 -3.20 -21.75 22.31
C ALA A 23 -2.99 -21.46 20.82
N LYS A 24 -4.08 -21.21 20.09
CA LYS A 24 -4.03 -20.85 18.68
C LYS A 24 -4.51 -19.42 18.51
N ALA A 25 -3.71 -18.62 17.82
CA ALA A 25 -4.09 -17.30 17.35
C ALA A 25 -4.84 -17.42 16.02
N THR A 26 -5.89 -16.63 15.86
CA THR A 26 -6.55 -16.33 14.60
C THR A 26 -6.34 -14.86 14.31
N ILE A 27 -5.76 -14.56 13.16
CA ILE A 27 -5.38 -13.20 12.76
C ILE A 27 -6.11 -12.86 11.47
N LEU A 28 -6.89 -11.78 11.50
CA LEU A 28 -7.49 -11.20 10.30
C LEU A 28 -6.71 -9.95 9.93
N GLY A 29 -6.31 -9.84 8.67
CA GLY A 29 -5.67 -8.65 8.14
C GLY A 29 -6.24 -8.27 6.79
N LYS A 30 -6.01 -7.02 6.41
CA LYS A 30 -6.29 -6.52 5.06
C LYS A 30 -4.96 -6.33 4.33
N ASP A 31 -4.87 -6.86 3.11
CA ASP A 31 -3.76 -6.59 2.19
C ASP A 31 -3.58 -5.08 2.03
N ILE A 32 -2.36 -4.58 2.25
CA ILE A 32 -2.03 -3.16 2.19
C ILE A 32 -2.10 -2.58 0.78
N PHE A 33 -2.07 -3.43 -0.25
CA PHE A 33 -2.20 -3.03 -1.64
C PHE A 33 -3.63 -3.18 -2.14
N THR A 34 -4.25 -4.35 -1.93
CA THR A 34 -5.55 -4.66 -2.56
C THR A 34 -6.75 -4.44 -1.65
N GLY A 35 -6.54 -4.23 -0.36
CA GLY A 35 -7.61 -4.13 0.64
C GLY A 35 -8.33 -5.44 0.93
N LYS A 36 -8.00 -6.54 0.24
CA LYS A 36 -8.61 -7.86 0.42
C LYS A 36 -8.32 -8.40 1.81
N SER A 37 -9.31 -9.03 2.42
CA SER A 37 -9.18 -9.66 3.74
C SER A 37 -8.50 -11.02 3.63
N HIS A 38 -7.48 -11.24 4.47
CA HIS A 38 -6.79 -12.50 4.64
C HIS A 38 -6.86 -12.93 6.11
N GLU A 39 -7.26 -14.18 6.33
CA GLU A 39 -7.29 -14.81 7.65
C GLU A 39 -6.20 -15.89 7.72
N ASP A 40 -5.45 -15.91 8.82
CA ASP A 40 -4.44 -16.92 9.11
C ASP A 40 -4.57 -17.43 10.55
N PHE A 41 -4.11 -18.67 10.79
CA PHE A 41 -4.11 -19.28 12.11
C PHE A 41 -2.77 -19.94 12.41
N CYS A 42 -2.24 -19.66 13.60
CA CYS A 42 -0.97 -20.26 14.04
C CYS A 42 -0.96 -20.50 15.55
N PRO A 43 -0.17 -21.48 16.03
CA PRO A 43 0.19 -21.55 17.44
C PRO A 43 0.76 -20.22 17.93
N THR A 44 0.41 -19.79 19.14
CA THR A 44 0.90 -18.52 19.70
C THR A 44 2.41 -18.49 19.95
N SER A 45 3.07 -19.66 19.92
CA SER A 45 4.52 -19.80 20.04
C SER A 45 5.27 -19.74 18.71
N HIS A 46 4.57 -19.69 17.58
CA HIS A 46 5.22 -19.57 16.27
C HIS A 46 5.52 -18.11 15.92
N ASN A 47 6.68 -17.89 15.31
CA ASN A 47 7.00 -16.61 14.71
C ASN A 47 6.21 -16.42 13.41
N ILE A 48 5.92 -15.16 13.08
CA ILE A 48 5.29 -14.74 11.84
C ILE A 48 6.21 -13.73 11.17
N ASP A 49 6.36 -13.81 9.85
CA ASP A 49 7.15 -12.86 9.09
C ASP A 49 6.51 -11.47 9.14
N ILE A 50 7.32 -10.42 9.32
CA ILE A 50 6.86 -9.03 9.32
C ILE A 50 7.32 -8.38 8.01
N PRO A 51 6.42 -7.85 7.16
CA PRO A 51 6.85 -7.16 5.96
C PRO A 51 7.56 -5.85 6.32
N PHE A 52 8.66 -5.57 5.64
CA PHE A 52 9.20 -4.21 5.62
C PHE A 52 8.34 -3.36 4.70
N VAL A 53 7.77 -2.29 5.24
CA VAL A 53 6.88 -1.37 4.51
C VAL A 53 7.50 0.02 4.55
N LYS A 54 7.84 0.55 3.37
CA LYS A 54 8.33 1.92 3.20
C LYS A 54 7.23 2.76 2.54
N LYS A 55 7.05 3.98 3.02
CA LYS A 55 6.29 5.01 2.32
C LYS A 55 7.27 6.07 1.87
N ALA A 56 7.17 6.49 0.63
CA ALA A 56 7.90 7.64 0.12
C ALA A 56 6.95 8.55 -0.63
N GLU A 57 7.30 9.82 -0.67
CA GLU A 57 6.59 10.83 -1.41
C GLU A 57 7.43 11.24 -2.61
N TYR A 58 6.77 11.52 -3.73
CA TYR A 58 7.42 11.96 -4.96
C TYR A 58 6.61 13.10 -5.58
N LEU A 59 7.31 14.08 -6.14
CA LEU A 59 6.73 15.12 -6.98
C LEU A 59 6.39 14.54 -8.36
N ILE A 60 5.19 14.82 -8.88
CA ILE A 60 4.87 14.51 -10.28
C ILE A 60 5.55 15.57 -11.16
N THR A 61 6.44 15.14 -12.05
CA THR A 61 7.08 16.02 -13.02
C THR A 61 6.40 15.98 -14.38
N ASP A 62 5.88 14.83 -14.79
CA ASP A 62 5.14 14.66 -16.04
C ASP A 62 4.25 13.41 -16.02
N ILE A 63 3.21 13.41 -16.85
CA ILE A 63 2.28 12.29 -17.05
C ILE A 63 2.19 11.99 -18.55
N ASP A 64 2.74 10.85 -18.98
CA ASP A 64 2.66 10.38 -20.36
C ASP A 64 1.75 9.14 -20.47
N GLY A 65 0.49 9.37 -20.83
CA GLY A 65 -0.53 8.32 -20.87
C GLY A 65 -0.72 7.67 -19.50
N ASP A 66 -0.24 6.43 -19.35
CA ASP A 66 -0.31 5.66 -18.10
C ASP A 66 1.01 5.68 -17.29
N GLN A 67 2.10 6.18 -17.87
CA GLN A 67 3.41 6.28 -17.21
C GLN A 67 3.53 7.59 -16.43
N LEU A 68 4.14 7.49 -15.24
CA LEU A 68 4.40 8.64 -14.38
C LEU A 68 5.89 8.93 -14.32
N ASN A 69 6.24 10.19 -14.59
CA ASN A 69 7.57 10.71 -14.31
C ASN A 69 7.52 11.41 -12.95
N LEU A 70 8.33 10.91 -12.02
CA LEU A 70 8.33 11.30 -10.63
C LEU A 70 9.73 11.76 -10.21
N MET A 71 9.80 12.60 -9.18
CA MET A 71 11.07 13.05 -8.61
C MET A 71 11.01 12.99 -7.08
N ASP A 72 12.08 12.47 -6.46
CA ASP A 72 12.19 12.43 -5.00
C ASP A 72 12.85 13.71 -4.42
N ASP A 73 12.99 13.74 -3.09
CA ASP A 73 13.58 14.87 -2.37
C ASP A 73 15.08 15.09 -2.68
N ASP A 74 15.76 14.08 -3.21
CA ASP A 74 17.17 14.12 -3.61
C ASP A 74 17.32 14.50 -5.11
N CYS A 75 16.22 14.89 -5.76
CA CYS A 75 16.13 15.20 -7.20
C CYS A 75 16.42 14.01 -8.12
N GLU A 76 16.29 12.78 -7.62
CA GLU A 76 16.40 11.58 -8.43
C GLU A 76 15.07 11.26 -9.10
N ALA A 77 15.12 10.93 -10.39
CA ALA A 77 13.95 10.62 -11.19
C ALA A 77 13.50 9.17 -11.01
N LYS A 78 12.20 8.93 -11.02
CA LYS A 78 11.57 7.61 -11.00
C LYS A 78 10.48 7.55 -12.07
N ASP A 79 10.63 6.62 -13.01
CA ASP A 79 9.81 6.47 -14.22
C ASP A 79 9.25 5.04 -14.42
N ASP A 80 9.40 4.19 -13.40
CA ASP A 80 9.00 2.77 -13.41
C ASP A 80 7.58 2.54 -12.87
N LEU A 81 6.83 3.62 -12.57
CA LEU A 81 5.48 3.54 -11.98
C LEU A 81 4.39 3.96 -12.96
N ASN A 82 3.32 3.17 -12.95
CA ASN A 82 2.06 3.49 -13.59
C ASN A 82 1.00 3.84 -12.55
N PHE A 83 -0.06 4.50 -12.99
CA PHE A 83 -1.25 4.66 -12.18
C PHE A 83 -1.85 3.32 -11.72
N PRO A 84 -2.29 3.22 -10.45
CA PRO A 84 -2.89 1.99 -9.95
C PRO A 84 -4.27 1.79 -10.58
N SER A 85 -4.66 0.53 -10.79
CA SER A 85 -5.92 0.17 -11.46
C SER A 85 -6.55 -1.14 -10.95
N GLU A 86 -6.13 -1.61 -9.77
CA GLU A 86 -6.50 -2.94 -9.29
C GLU A 86 -7.81 -2.98 -8.50
N CYS A 87 -8.26 -1.84 -7.98
CA CYS A 87 -9.54 -1.67 -7.29
C CYS A 87 -10.20 -0.32 -7.60
N ASP A 88 -11.46 -0.17 -7.20
CA ASP A 88 -12.24 1.06 -7.44
C ASP A 88 -11.58 2.30 -6.80
N ASP A 89 -10.99 2.14 -5.61
CA ASP A 89 -10.24 3.20 -4.93
C ASP A 89 -9.03 3.67 -5.76
N ASP A 90 -8.38 2.76 -6.49
CA ASP A 90 -7.25 3.08 -7.37
C ASP A 90 -7.69 3.90 -8.58
N LEU A 91 -8.81 3.51 -9.18
CA LEU A 91 -9.40 4.20 -10.32
C LEU A 91 -9.85 5.60 -9.92
N GLN A 92 -10.43 5.74 -8.72
CA GLN A 92 -10.81 7.03 -8.17
C GLN A 92 -9.58 7.91 -7.93
N LEU A 93 -8.54 7.39 -7.27
CA LEU A 93 -7.29 8.12 -7.03
C LEU A 93 -6.66 8.59 -8.34
N THR A 94 -6.56 7.68 -9.32
CA THR A 94 -6.00 7.98 -10.65
C THR A 94 -6.77 9.11 -11.34
N LYS A 95 -8.10 9.08 -11.25
CA LYS A 95 -8.95 10.13 -11.80
C LYS A 95 -8.71 11.47 -11.10
N GLU A 96 -8.69 11.50 -9.77
CA GLU A 96 -8.47 12.73 -9.00
C GLU A 96 -7.12 13.39 -9.33
N VAL A 97 -6.06 12.60 -9.42
CA VAL A 97 -4.72 13.10 -9.79
C VAL A 97 -4.72 13.66 -11.21
N ARG A 98 -5.31 12.94 -12.18
CA ARG A 98 -5.38 13.38 -13.57
C ARG A 98 -6.23 14.64 -13.74
N ASP A 99 -7.38 14.70 -13.08
CA ASP A 99 -8.27 15.86 -13.11
C ASP A 99 -7.56 17.09 -12.52
N ARG A 100 -6.79 16.92 -11.43
CA ARG A 100 -6.01 18.03 -10.85
C ARG A 100 -4.82 18.43 -11.73
N TRP A 101 -4.10 17.47 -12.31
CA TRP A 101 -2.98 17.75 -13.23
C TRP A 101 -3.42 18.47 -14.50
N ALA A 102 -4.65 18.22 -14.98
CA ALA A 102 -5.20 18.90 -16.15
C ALA A 102 -5.60 20.37 -15.89
N ASP A 103 -5.66 20.80 -14.63
CA ASP A 103 -5.95 22.19 -14.27
C ASP A 103 -4.66 23.02 -14.31
N GLU A 104 -4.57 23.96 -15.26
CA GLU A 104 -3.40 24.85 -15.44
C GLU A 104 -3.03 25.66 -14.18
N SER A 105 -3.91 25.73 -13.18
CA SER A 105 -3.66 26.37 -11.88
C SER A 105 -3.16 25.42 -10.79
N HIS A 106 -2.77 24.19 -11.14
CA HIS A 106 -2.21 23.25 -10.17
C HIS A 106 -0.86 23.74 -9.64
N GLY A 107 -0.68 23.61 -8.32
CA GLY A 107 0.62 23.72 -7.68
C GLY A 107 1.43 22.44 -7.84
N ASP A 108 2.42 22.27 -6.96
CA ASP A 108 3.23 21.05 -6.91
C ASP A 108 2.37 19.88 -6.42
N LEU A 109 2.15 18.88 -7.28
CA LEU A 109 1.42 17.66 -6.94
C LEU A 109 2.39 16.57 -6.47
N PHE A 110 2.17 16.09 -5.26
CA PHE A 110 2.95 15.01 -4.66
C PHE A 110 2.09 13.74 -4.57
N ILE A 111 2.70 12.60 -4.86
CA ILE A 111 2.09 11.28 -4.67
C ILE A 111 2.79 10.50 -3.58
N ASN A 112 2.00 9.73 -2.84
CA ASN A 112 2.48 8.82 -1.81
C ASN A 112 2.53 7.41 -2.36
N VAL A 113 3.72 6.82 -2.43
CA VAL A 113 3.95 5.46 -2.89
C VAL A 113 4.23 4.56 -1.69
N LEU A 114 3.48 3.48 -1.59
CA LEU A 114 3.68 2.40 -0.66
C LEU A 114 4.54 1.31 -1.31
N MET A 115 5.64 0.94 -0.67
CA MET A 115 6.58 -0.06 -1.14
C MET A 115 6.69 -1.18 -0.11
N ALA A 116 6.43 -2.41 -0.54
CA ALA A 116 6.61 -3.59 0.29
C ALA A 116 6.86 -4.83 -0.57
N MET A 117 7.81 -5.67 -0.17
CA MET A 117 8.10 -6.96 -0.83
C MET A 117 8.38 -6.86 -2.34
N GLY A 118 9.07 -5.80 -2.78
CA GLY A 118 9.38 -5.58 -4.19
C GLY A 118 8.19 -5.13 -5.04
N ARG A 119 7.09 -4.71 -4.40
CA ARG A 119 5.93 -4.10 -5.05
C ARG A 119 5.73 -2.67 -4.57
N ASP A 120 5.43 -1.81 -5.52
CA ASP A 120 5.18 -0.40 -5.33
C ASP A 120 3.77 -0.05 -5.79
N LYS A 121 3.07 0.81 -5.06
CA LYS A 121 1.72 1.26 -5.42
C LYS A 121 1.45 2.67 -4.91
N ILE A 122 0.83 3.50 -5.73
CA ILE A 122 0.36 4.83 -5.32
C ILE A 122 -0.87 4.65 -4.42
N ILE A 123 -0.83 5.25 -3.23
CA ILE A 123 -1.86 5.11 -2.20
C ILE A 123 -2.50 6.44 -1.78
N GLY A 124 -2.00 7.55 -2.29
CA GLY A 124 -2.56 8.87 -2.03
C GLY A 124 -1.82 9.95 -2.80
N TRP A 125 -2.38 11.14 -2.79
CA TRP A 125 -1.77 12.33 -3.38
C TRP A 125 -2.08 13.55 -2.51
N ARG A 126 -1.26 14.60 -2.63
CA ARG A 126 -1.51 15.91 -2.04
C ARG A 126 -0.96 17.00 -2.93
N GLU A 127 -1.53 18.19 -2.81
CA GLU A 127 -1.03 19.39 -3.45
C GLU A 127 -0.37 20.28 -2.40
N LYS A 128 0.80 20.83 -2.73
CA LYS A 128 1.45 21.85 -1.90
C LYS A 128 0.72 23.18 -2.08
N GLN A 129 0.06 23.62 -1.01
CA GLN A 129 -0.56 24.95 -0.91
C GLN A 129 0.49 26.07 -0.92
#